data_AF-A0A7S1DPN3-F1
#
_entry.id   AF-A0A7S1DPN3-F1
#
_cell.length_a   1.000
_cell.length_b   1.000
_cell.length_c   1.000
_cell.angle_alpha   90.00
_cell.angle_beta   90.00
_cell.angle_gamma   90.00
#
_symmetry.space_group_name_H-M   'P 1'
#
loop_
_entity.id
_entity.type
_entity.pdbx_description
1 polymer ?
#
loop_
_entity_poly.entity_id
_entity_poly.type
_entity_poly.pdbx_seq_one_letter_code
_entity_poly.pdbx_strand_id
1 'polypeptide(L)'
;GGGGGSKEVKEPVTGITFPGSIQAGGKSLELMGCGERKKKIVGPVAVNVYAIGMYVDQGPAIVAGKGASSEAAAAKVLSDGSFTKSLRLVMAPTVNAERI
;
A
#
# COMPACT_ATOMS: atom_id res chain seq x y z
N GLY A 1 29.13 4.93 -5.56
CA GLY A 1 28.04 5.33 -6.45
C GLY A 1 26.81 4.53 -6.09
N GLY A 2 25.73 5.19 -5.66
CA GLY A 2 24.50 4.53 -5.19
C GLY A 2 23.53 4.34 -6.34
N GLY A 3 23.32 3.09 -6.77
CA GLY A 3 22.32 2.74 -7.76
C GLY A 3 20.92 2.74 -7.15
N GLY A 4 20.09 3.71 -7.53
CA GLY A 4 18.65 3.72 -7.28
C GLY A 4 17.95 2.67 -8.12
N GLY A 5 18.03 1.40 -7.70
CA GLY A 5 17.20 0.35 -8.25
C GLY A 5 15.81 0.45 -7.62
N SER A 6 14.80 0.79 -8.42
CA SER A 6 13.39 0.72 -8.03
C SER A 6 13.04 -0.71 -7.65
N LYS A 7 13.17 -1.05 -6.36
CA LYS A 7 12.84 -2.36 -5.82
C LYS A 7 11.33 -2.57 -5.92
N GLU A 8 10.90 -3.43 -6.83
CA GLU A 8 9.53 -3.89 -6.88
C GLU A 8 9.22 -4.82 -5.70
N VAL A 9 8.00 -4.75 -5.19
CA VAL A 9 7.52 -5.61 -4.10
C VAL A 9 6.30 -6.38 -4.60
N LYS A 10 6.36 -7.70 -4.49
CA LYS A 10 5.26 -8.59 -4.89
C LYS A 10 4.42 -8.96 -3.67
N GLU A 11 3.12 -8.71 -3.74
CA GLU A 11 2.17 -9.19 -2.73
C GLU A 11 2.00 -10.72 -2.90
N PRO A 12 2.33 -11.53 -1.88
CA PRO A 12 2.47 -12.98 -2.02
C PRO A 12 1.16 -13.72 -2.33
N VAL A 13 0.01 -13.21 -1.91
CA VAL A 13 -1.29 -13.91 -2.00
C VAL A 13 -1.96 -13.73 -3.35
N THR A 14 -1.94 -12.50 -3.90
CA THR A 14 -2.51 -12.16 -5.21
C THR A 14 -1.49 -12.26 -6.33
N GLY A 15 -0.19 -12.21 -6.01
CA GLY A 15 0.90 -12.17 -6.97
C GLY A 15 1.07 -10.81 -7.66
N ILE A 16 0.34 -9.77 -7.24
CA ILE A 16 0.43 -8.42 -7.80
C ILE A 16 1.74 -7.75 -7.39
N THR A 17 2.42 -7.16 -8.37
CA THR A 17 3.67 -6.43 -8.15
C THR A 17 3.42 -4.93 -8.06
N PHE A 18 4.01 -4.31 -7.04
CA PHE A 18 4.00 -2.88 -6.80
C PHE A 18 5.40 -2.30 -7.05
N PRO A 19 5.54 -1.20 -7.82
CA PRO A 19 6.83 -0.54 -7.94
C PRO A 19 7.25 0.05 -6.59
N GLY A 20 8.55 0.12 -6.33
CA GLY A 20 9.11 0.67 -5.10
C GLY A 20 8.80 2.15 -4.90
N SER A 21 8.56 2.89 -5.99
CA SER A 21 8.13 4.28 -5.94
C SER A 21 7.17 4.62 -7.09
N ILE A 22 6.40 5.69 -6.92
CA ILE A 22 5.47 6.23 -7.93
C ILE A 22 5.53 7.75 -7.98
N GLN A 23 5.09 8.34 -9.10
CA GLN A 23 4.81 9.77 -9.19
C GLN A 23 3.31 10.01 -8.93
N ALA A 24 2.98 10.81 -7.92
CA ALA A 24 1.61 11.17 -7.59
C ALA A 24 1.54 12.54 -6.93
N GLY A 25 0.55 13.37 -7.29
CA GLY A 25 0.40 14.72 -6.74
C GLY A 25 1.61 15.62 -6.93
N GLY A 26 2.37 15.43 -8.03
CA GLY A 26 3.59 16.18 -8.33
C GLY A 26 4.81 15.77 -7.49
N LYS A 27 4.77 14.62 -6.80
CA LYS A 27 5.86 14.13 -5.93
C LYS A 27 6.20 12.67 -6.22
N SER A 28 7.46 12.31 -5.93
CA SER A 28 7.88 10.91 -5.81
C SER A 28 7.45 10.37 -4.45
N LEU A 29 6.65 9.30 -4.44
CA LEU A 29 6.21 8.62 -3.23
C LEU A 29 6.82 7.22 -3.18
N GLU A 30 7.30 6.80 -2.01
CA GLU A 30 7.92 5.50 -1.79
C GLU A 30 6.91 4.50 -1.22
N LEU A 31 7.01 3.24 -1.65
CA LEU A 31 6.16 2.16 -1.17
C LEU A 31 6.53 1.82 0.28
N MET A 32 5.57 2.02 1.18
CA MET A 32 5.71 1.65 2.59
C MET A 32 5.38 0.18 2.84
N GLY A 33 4.46 -0.37 2.05
CA GLY A 33 4.03 -1.76 2.18
C GLY A 33 2.86 -2.07 1.27
N CYS A 34 2.62 -3.36 1.06
CA CYS A 34 1.47 -3.87 0.32
C CYS A 34 0.79 -5.02 1.06
N GLY A 35 -0.47 -5.26 0.77
CA GLY A 35 -1.22 -6.39 1.31
C GLY A 35 -2.49 -6.68 0.51
N GLU A 36 -3.07 -7.87 0.72
CA GLU A 36 -4.30 -8.26 0.08
C GLU A 36 -5.54 -7.82 0.87
N ARG A 37 -6.64 -7.57 0.15
CA ARG A 37 -7.97 -7.48 0.73
C ARG A 37 -8.81 -8.68 0.34
N LYS A 38 -9.20 -9.47 1.35
CA LYS A 38 -10.15 -10.58 1.22
C LYS A 38 -11.58 -10.11 1.51
N LYS A 39 -12.56 -10.61 0.76
CA LYS A 39 -14.01 -10.47 1.03
C LYS A 39 -14.62 -11.87 1.08
N LYS A 40 -15.35 -12.18 2.14
CA LYS A 40 -16.21 -13.37 2.22
C LYS A 40 -17.47 -13.06 1.41
N ILE A 41 -17.78 -13.89 0.42
CA ILE A 41 -18.95 -13.67 -0.45
C ILE A 41 -20.12 -14.53 0.05
N VAL A 42 -20.02 -15.87 -0.02
CA VAL A 42 -21.04 -16.81 0.48
C VAL A 42 -20.38 -18.11 0.96
N GLY A 43 -20.82 -18.65 2.10
CA GLY A 43 -20.32 -19.92 2.64
C GLY A 43 -18.85 -19.87 3.08
N PRO A 44 -18.08 -20.98 3.00
CA PRO A 44 -16.67 -21.01 3.39
C PRO A 44 -15.73 -20.31 2.39
N VAL A 45 -16.25 -19.75 1.29
CA VAL A 45 -15.44 -19.17 0.20
C VAL A 45 -15.11 -17.70 0.49
N ALA A 46 -13.83 -17.42 0.71
CA ALA A 46 -13.27 -16.07 0.69
C ALA A 46 -12.55 -15.84 -0.64
N VAL A 47 -12.77 -14.69 -1.28
CA VAL A 47 -12.04 -14.29 -2.48
C VAL A 47 -11.11 -13.12 -2.17
N ASN A 48 -9.94 -13.11 -2.81
CA ASN A 48 -9.06 -11.95 -2.83
C ASN A 48 -9.66 -10.93 -3.80
N VAL A 49 -10.08 -9.76 -3.33
CA VAL A 49 -10.73 -8.75 -4.17
C VAL A 49 -9.69 -7.90 -4.89
N TYR A 50 -8.67 -7.45 -4.16
CA TYR A 50 -7.60 -6.61 -4.67
C TYR A 50 -6.37 -6.71 -3.77
N ALA A 51 -5.22 -6.30 -4.30
CA ALA A 51 -4.07 -5.92 -3.48
C ALA A 51 -3.99 -4.39 -3.38
N ILE A 52 -3.44 -3.90 -2.27
CA ILE A 52 -3.23 -2.49 -1.98
C ILE A 52 -1.73 -2.26 -1.79
N GLY A 53 -1.19 -1.22 -2.41
CA GLY A 53 0.10 -0.63 -2.04
C GLY A 53 -0.11 0.75 -1.43
N MET A 54 0.51 1.00 -0.27
CA MET A 54 0.51 2.32 0.37
C MET A 54 1.82 3.04 0.08
N TYR A 55 1.72 4.22 -0.51
CA TYR A 55 2.85 5.07 -0.86
C TYR A 55 2.82 6.37 -0.07
N VAL A 56 3.97 6.85 0.38
CA VAL A 56 4.09 8.11 1.14
C VAL A 56 5.28 8.95 0.69
N ASP A 57 5.17 10.25 0.92
CA ASP A 57 6.32 11.16 0.89
C ASP A 57 7.20 10.86 2.12
N GLN A 58 8.29 10.12 1.91
CA GLN A 58 9.03 9.45 2.99
C GLN A 58 9.62 10.43 4.01
N GLY A 59 10.17 11.57 3.56
CA GLY A 59 10.78 12.56 4.45
C GLY A 59 9.80 13.13 5.48
N PRO A 60 8.70 13.77 5.03
CA PRO A 60 7.64 14.25 5.90
C PRO A 60 6.99 13.15 6.74
N ALA A 61 6.80 11.93 6.20
CA ALA A 61 6.25 10.81 6.96
C ALA A 61 7.15 10.39 8.13
N ILE A 62 8.47 10.32 7.91
CA ILE A 62 9.45 10.04 8.97
C ILE A 62 9.38 11.13 10.04
N VAL A 63 9.33 12.40 9.65
CA VAL A 63 9.24 13.53 10.61
C VAL A 63 7.95 13.45 11.42
N ALA A 64 6.81 13.20 10.78
CA ALA A 64 5.52 13.05 11.46
C ALA A 64 5.48 11.82 12.38
N GLY A 65 6.24 10.77 12.07
CA GLY A 65 6.37 9.56 12.87
C GLY A 65 7.32 9.67 14.06
N LYS A 66 8.11 10.75 14.17
CA LYS A 66 9.01 10.96 15.31
C LYS A 66 8.19 11.10 16.60
N GLY A 67 8.13 10.04 17.38
CA GLY A 67 7.35 9.96 18.62
C GLY A 67 6.23 8.91 18.61
N ALA A 68 5.99 8.24 17.48
CA ALA A 68 5.15 7.05 17.46
C ALA A 68 5.85 5.91 18.23
N SER A 69 5.37 5.61 19.43
CA SER A 69 5.95 4.59 20.32
C SER A 69 5.27 3.22 20.20
N SER A 70 4.26 3.09 19.35
CA SER A 70 3.52 1.85 19.12
C SER A 70 3.05 1.76 17.67
N GLU A 71 2.69 0.55 17.24
CA GLU A 71 2.11 0.32 15.92
C GLU A 71 0.81 1.11 15.72
N ALA A 72 -0.03 1.19 16.75
CA ALA A 72 -1.26 1.98 16.70
C ALA A 72 -0.98 3.48 16.52
N ALA A 73 0.05 4.01 17.20
CA ALA A 73 0.47 5.40 17.02
C ALA A 73 1.03 5.64 15.61
N ALA A 74 1.84 4.72 15.09
CA ALA A 74 2.36 4.80 13.72
C ALA A 74 1.25 4.72 12.68
N ALA A 75 0.27 3.83 12.84
CA ALA A 75 -0.91 3.72 11.98
C ALA A 75 -1.72 5.02 11.98
N LYS A 76 -1.89 5.65 13.15
CA LYS A 76 -2.57 6.94 13.27
C LYS A 76 -1.81 8.05 12.53
N VAL A 77 -0.47 8.08 12.61
CA VAL A 77 0.35 9.03 11.84
C VAL A 77 0.17 8.81 10.34
N LEU A 78 0.17 7.57 9.87
CA LEU A 78 -0.05 7.24 8.46
C LEU A 78 -1.44 7.65 7.98
N SER A 79 -2.48 7.41 8.79
CA SER A 79 -3.87 7.79 8.51
C SER A 79 -4.09 9.29 8.50
N ASP A 80 -3.64 10.00 9.54
CA ASP A 80 -4.09 11.37 9.82
C ASP A 80 -3.01 12.42 9.56
N GLY A 81 -1.75 11.99 9.37
CA GLY A 81 -0.62 12.88 9.16
C GLY A 81 -0.77 13.71 7.88
N SER A 82 -0.37 14.98 7.98
CA SER A 82 -0.43 15.95 6.89
C SER A 82 0.81 15.85 5.99
N PHE A 83 0.88 14.77 5.23
CA PHE A 83 1.85 14.55 4.17
C PHE A 83 1.20 13.84 2.99
N THR A 84 1.84 13.93 1.82
CA THR A 84 1.31 13.32 0.60
C THR A 84 1.38 11.80 0.72
N LYS A 85 0.25 11.16 0.45
CA LYS A 85 0.08 9.72 0.49
C LYS A 85 -0.82 9.28 -0.66
N SER A 86 -0.61 8.06 -1.13
CA SER A 86 -1.38 7.46 -2.20
C SER A 86 -1.67 6.00 -1.88
N LEU A 87 -2.90 5.58 -2.10
CA LEU A 87 -3.31 4.18 -2.05
C LEU A 87 -3.51 3.71 -3.48
N ARG A 88 -2.75 2.70 -3.88
CA ARG A 88 -2.90 2.04 -5.18
C ARG A 88 -3.63 0.72 -4.99
N LEU A 89 -4.87 0.64 -5.45
CA LEU A 89 -5.64 -0.60 -5.47
C LEU A 89 -5.51 -1.26 -6.83
N VAL A 90 -5.18 -2.54 -6.85
CA VAL A 90 -5.11 -3.35 -8.08
C VAL A 90 -6.00 -4.57 -7.90
N MET A 91 -7.03 -4.68 -8.73
CA MET A 91 -7.98 -5.79 -8.66
C MET A 91 -7.29 -7.12 -8.94
N ALA A 92 -7.60 -8.13 -8.15
CA ALA A 92 -7.09 -9.47 -8.38
C ALA A 92 -7.75 -10.05 -9.65
N PRO A 93 -7.02 -10.80 -10.51
CA PRO A 93 -7.57 -11.35 -11.75
C PRO A 93 -8.77 -12.28 -11.55
N THR A 94 -8.94 -12.80 -10.34
CA THR A 94 -9.96 -13.78 -9.98
C THR A 94 -11.34 -13.17 -9.67
N VAL A 95 -11.50 -11.85 -9.84
CA VAL A 95 -12.71 -11.12 -9.48
C VAL A 95 -13.36 -10.55 -10.74
N ASN A 96 -14.55 -11.06 -11.08
CA ASN A 96 -15.40 -10.45 -12.10
C ASN A 96 -16.14 -9.23 -11.50
N ALA A 97 -16.53 -8.28 -12.35
CA ALA A 97 -17.16 -7.02 -11.92
C ALA A 97 -18.44 -7.22 -11.05
N GLU A 98 -19.12 -8.36 -11.20
CA GLU A 98 -20.32 -8.72 -10.44
C GLU A 98 -20.05 -9.09 -8.96
N ARG A 99 -18.79 -9.30 -8.57
CA ARG A 99 -18.40 -9.77 -7.22
C ARG A 99 -17.70 -8.71 -6.36
N ILE A 100 -17.46 -7.51 -6.90
CA ILE A 100 -16.87 -6.37 -6.19
C ILE A 100 -17.94 -5.69 -5.35
#